data_AF-A0A5C7K914-F1
#
_entry.id   AF-A0A5C7K914-F1
#
_cell.length_a   1.000
_cell.length_b   1.000
_cell.length_c   1.000
_cell.angle_alpha   90.00
_cell.angle_beta   90.00
_cell.angle_gamma   90.00
#
_symmetry.space_group_name_H-M   'P 1'
#
loop_
_entity.id
_entity.type
_entity.pdbx_description
1 polymer ?
#
loop_
_entity_poly.entity_id
_entity_poly.type
_entity_poly.pdbx_seq_one_letter_code
_entity_poly.pdbx_strand_id
1 'polypeptide(L)'
;MASPPEPHTAPCPACRAPMQAFRCKRQPHGEVVLDLCFTCQGIWFDEFESAQMAPAGILELFRLTHEHRDDTRQPWRDILNCPRCNERLIQGLDRTKNGNFSYHRCPQRHGRFNSFSAFMCEKGFVRQLNGAEIAELAAKVQTIRCSGCGAPVDIRRENACTHCRSPIVILDPEAVEKALADFGTRAHKQEHLDPHAFADALIANERLKSQSDREKKKSALDTDITDLVLGGAEALWQFLRR
;
A
#
# COMPACT_ATOMS: atom_id res chain seq x y z
N MET A 1 -26.32 -25.75 10.33
CA MET A 1 -25.83 -24.36 10.50
C MET A 1 -24.40 -24.48 10.98
N ALA A 2 -23.43 -24.31 10.08
CA ALA A 2 -22.02 -24.37 10.45
C ALA A 2 -21.67 -23.10 11.23
N SER A 3 -21.09 -23.25 12.41
CA SER A 3 -20.51 -22.13 13.16
C SER A 3 -19.52 -21.36 12.27
N PRO A 4 -19.44 -20.03 12.37
CA PRO A 4 -18.43 -19.27 11.64
C PRO A 4 -17.03 -19.75 12.07
N PRO A 5 -16.07 -19.92 11.15
CA PRO A 5 -14.72 -20.34 11.51
C PRO A 5 -14.10 -19.28 12.43
N GLU A 6 -13.58 -19.73 13.57
CA GLU A 6 -12.72 -18.90 14.42
C GLU A 6 -11.52 -18.40 13.59
N PRO A 7 -11.01 -17.17 13.84
CA PRO A 7 -9.98 -16.58 13.01
C PRO A 7 -8.68 -17.39 13.12
N HIS A 8 -8.44 -18.22 12.11
CA HIS A 8 -7.26 -19.06 11.99
C HIS A 8 -6.00 -18.19 11.95
N THR A 9 -5.30 -18.13 13.07
CA THR A 9 -3.98 -17.51 13.21
C THR A 9 -3.02 -18.19 12.25
N ALA A 10 -2.69 -17.53 11.13
CA ALA A 10 -1.85 -18.16 10.11
C ALA A 10 -0.46 -18.49 10.69
N PRO A 11 0.15 -19.65 10.34
CA PRO A 11 1.54 -19.91 10.72
C PRO A 11 2.47 -18.95 9.96
N CYS A 12 3.51 -18.47 10.62
CA CYS A 12 4.47 -17.57 9.99
C CYS A 12 5.13 -18.24 8.76
N PRO A 13 5.14 -17.61 7.58
CA PRO A 13 5.83 -18.13 6.40
C PRO A 13 7.32 -18.46 6.60
N ALA A 14 7.99 -17.78 7.53
CA ALA A 14 9.41 -17.93 7.80
C ALA A 14 9.73 -19.00 8.87
N CYS A 15 9.13 -18.92 10.06
CA CYS A 15 9.44 -19.84 11.16
C CYS A 15 8.39 -20.92 11.42
N ARG A 16 7.20 -20.82 10.80
CA ARG A 16 6.02 -21.69 11.01
C ARG A 16 5.39 -21.61 12.41
N ALA A 17 5.90 -20.78 13.31
CA ALA A 17 5.25 -20.49 14.59
C ALA A 17 3.89 -19.80 14.37
N PRO A 18 2.93 -19.95 15.31
CA PRO A 18 1.70 -19.18 15.27
C PRO A 18 2.02 -17.68 15.31
N MET A 19 1.31 -16.90 14.50
CA MET A 19 1.41 -15.44 14.50
C MET A 19 0.48 -14.82 15.55
N GLN A 20 0.57 -13.52 15.78
CA GLN A 20 -0.32 -12.78 16.67
C GLN A 20 -1.27 -11.94 15.82
N ALA A 21 -2.58 -12.07 16.08
CA ALA A 21 -3.58 -11.24 15.42
C ALA A 21 -3.48 -9.79 15.90
N PHE A 22 -3.36 -8.86 14.95
CA PHE A 22 -3.43 -7.43 15.15
C PHE A 22 -4.69 -6.89 14.48
N ARG A 23 -5.63 -6.41 15.28
CA ARG A 23 -6.92 -5.89 14.80
C ARG A 23 -6.84 -4.37 14.75
N CYS A 24 -7.19 -3.79 13.60
CA CYS A 24 -7.29 -2.34 13.49
C CYS A 24 -8.45 -1.93 12.59
N LYS A 25 -8.80 -0.63 12.65
CA LYS A 25 -9.85 -0.05 11.80
C LYS A 25 -9.51 -0.23 10.31
N ARG A 26 -10.52 -0.59 9.53
CA ARG A 26 -10.50 -0.62 8.06
C ARG A 26 -11.02 0.70 7.49
N GLN A 27 -10.50 1.13 6.33
CA GLN A 27 -11.09 2.19 5.51
C GLN A 27 -11.95 1.59 4.38
N PRO A 28 -13.19 2.07 4.15
CA PRO A 28 -13.85 3.17 4.86
C PRO A 28 -14.45 2.79 6.23
N HIS A 29 -14.94 1.55 6.41
CA HIS A 29 -15.56 1.06 7.65
C HIS A 29 -15.22 -0.42 7.88
N GLY A 30 -15.33 -0.84 9.15
CA GLY A 30 -15.08 -2.22 9.61
C GLY A 30 -13.70 -2.41 10.24
N GLU A 31 -13.29 -3.67 10.37
CA GLU A 31 -11.98 -4.06 10.88
C GLU A 31 -11.19 -4.83 9.83
N VAL A 32 -9.87 -4.78 9.95
CA VAL A 32 -8.93 -5.67 9.26
C VAL A 32 -8.07 -6.35 10.33
N VAL A 33 -7.75 -7.63 10.11
CA VAL A 33 -7.00 -8.45 11.06
C VAL A 33 -5.73 -8.92 10.38
N LEU A 34 -4.60 -8.39 10.82
CA LEU A 34 -3.29 -8.77 10.31
C LEU A 34 -2.68 -9.84 11.20
N ASP A 35 -1.82 -10.69 10.62
CA ASP A 35 -1.05 -11.65 11.41
C ASP A 35 0.42 -11.21 11.52
N LEU A 36 0.91 -11.02 12.76
CA LEU A 36 2.26 -10.55 13.07
C LEU A 36 3.14 -11.66 13.64
N CYS A 37 4.39 -11.74 13.19
CA CYS A 37 5.41 -12.58 13.82
C CYS A 37 6.54 -11.68 14.33
N PHE A 38 6.60 -11.44 15.64
CA PHE A 38 7.65 -10.61 16.25
C PHE A 38 9.04 -11.26 16.15
N THR A 39 9.14 -12.58 16.33
CA THR A 39 10.41 -13.31 16.19
C THR A 39 11.04 -13.14 14.80
N CYS A 40 10.23 -13.18 13.74
CA CYS A 40 10.71 -12.96 12.36
C CYS A 40 10.62 -11.48 11.92
N GLN A 41 10.02 -10.62 12.74
CA GLN A 41 9.60 -9.24 12.42
C GLN A 41 8.90 -9.17 11.05
N GLY A 42 7.86 -10.00 10.89
CA GLY A 42 7.12 -10.14 9.63
C GLY A 42 5.61 -10.00 9.82
N ILE A 43 4.93 -9.61 8.75
CA ILE A 43 3.50 -9.36 8.66
C ILE A 43 2.96 -10.16 7.49
N TRP A 44 1.93 -10.97 7.73
CA TRP A 44 1.11 -11.50 6.67
C TRP A 44 -0.06 -10.57 6.42
N PHE A 45 -0.22 -10.17 5.17
CA PHE A 45 -1.39 -9.46 4.67
C PHE A 45 -2.14 -10.41 3.73
N ASP A 46 -3.39 -10.74 4.03
CA ASP A 46 -4.28 -11.35 3.05
C ASP A 46 -4.57 -10.36 1.91
N GLU A 47 -5.27 -10.81 0.86
CA GLU A 47 -5.49 -9.99 -0.33
C GLU A 47 -6.13 -8.63 0.03
N PHE A 48 -5.47 -7.55 -0.39
CA PHE A 48 -5.87 -6.15 -0.19
C PHE A 48 -5.76 -5.57 1.24
N GLU A 49 -5.42 -6.34 2.27
CA GLU A 49 -5.44 -5.86 3.66
C GLU A 49 -4.55 -4.63 3.91
N SER A 50 -3.32 -4.62 3.37
CA SER A 50 -2.41 -3.47 3.54
C SER A 50 -2.99 -2.16 3.00
N ALA A 51 -3.78 -2.22 1.92
CA ALA A 51 -4.42 -1.05 1.33
C ALA A 51 -5.69 -0.65 2.08
N GLN A 52 -6.33 -1.60 2.75
CA GLN A 52 -7.58 -1.42 3.49
C GLN A 52 -7.37 -0.90 4.93
N MET A 53 -6.15 -0.86 5.45
CA MET A 53 -5.87 -0.27 6.76
C MET A 53 -6.28 1.20 6.80
N ALA A 54 -7.05 1.59 7.82
CA ALA A 54 -7.32 3.00 8.09
C ALA A 54 -6.04 3.72 8.59
N PRO A 55 -5.93 5.05 8.41
CA PRO A 55 -4.80 5.83 8.91
C PRO A 55 -4.51 5.63 10.40
N ALA A 56 -5.53 5.54 11.26
CA ALA A 56 -5.36 5.24 12.68
C ALA A 56 -4.71 3.87 12.92
N GLY A 57 -5.16 2.84 12.20
CA GLY A 57 -4.57 1.49 12.28
C GLY A 57 -3.13 1.42 11.78
N ILE A 58 -2.77 2.24 10.79
CA ILE A 58 -1.37 2.37 10.33
C ILE A 58 -0.49 2.93 11.45
N LEU A 59 -0.97 3.95 12.17
CA LEU A 59 -0.25 4.55 13.30
C LEU A 59 -0.10 3.58 14.47
N GLU A 60 -1.15 2.82 14.79
CA GLU A 60 -1.13 1.78 15.82
C GLU A 60 -0.11 0.68 15.47
N LEU A 61 -0.13 0.19 14.23
CA LEU A 61 0.82 -0.83 13.77
C LEU A 61 2.26 -0.29 13.75
N PHE A 62 2.47 0.97 13.38
CA PHE A 62 3.79 1.59 13.43
C PHE A 62 4.33 1.62 14.87
N ARG A 63 3.52 2.06 15.85
CA ARG A 63 3.93 2.06 17.27
C ARG A 63 4.32 0.65 17.74
N LEU A 64 3.45 -0.33 17.49
CA LEU A 64 3.68 -1.72 17.89
C LEU A 64 4.95 -2.30 17.25
N THR A 65 5.12 -2.14 15.93
CA THR A 65 6.33 -2.64 15.25
C THR A 65 7.60 -1.91 15.68
N HIS A 66 7.51 -0.64 16.08
CA HIS A 66 8.62 0.15 16.60
C HIS A 66 9.00 -0.20 18.04
N GLU A 67 8.05 -0.61 18.87
CA GLU A 67 8.30 -1.12 20.24
C GLU A 67 9.12 -2.42 20.19
N HIS A 68 8.84 -3.30 19.22
CA HIS A 68 9.53 -4.57 19.02
C HIS A 68 10.77 -4.50 18.11
N ARG A 69 11.28 -3.29 17.82
CA ARG A 69 12.38 -3.11 16.85
C ARG A 69 13.71 -3.72 17.30
N ASP A 70 13.97 -3.68 18.61
CA ASP A 70 15.23 -4.10 19.24
C ASP A 70 15.19 -5.57 19.71
N ASP A 71 14.04 -6.25 19.52
CA ASP A 71 13.91 -7.67 19.82
C ASP A 71 14.89 -8.52 19.02
N THR A 72 15.33 -9.62 19.64
CA THR A 72 16.23 -10.56 18.96
C THR A 72 15.52 -11.20 17.78
N ARG A 73 15.94 -10.79 16.58
CA ARG A 73 15.34 -11.23 15.33
C ARG A 73 15.91 -12.56 14.85
N GLN A 74 15.01 -13.49 14.50
CA GLN A 74 15.36 -14.67 13.73
C GLN A 74 15.41 -14.35 12.22
N PRO A 75 16.53 -14.66 11.53
CA PRO A 75 16.60 -14.56 10.08
C PRO A 75 15.60 -15.48 9.38
N TRP A 76 15.10 -15.05 8.23
CA TRP A 76 14.17 -15.81 7.42
C TRP A 76 14.86 -17.01 6.76
N ARG A 77 14.07 -18.06 6.49
CA ARG A 77 14.50 -19.20 5.67
C ARG A 77 14.53 -18.79 4.19
N ASP A 78 15.36 -19.47 3.40
CA ASP A 78 15.47 -19.23 1.95
C ASP A 78 14.16 -19.54 1.19
N ILE A 79 13.35 -20.43 1.73
CA ILE A 79 12.05 -20.81 1.18
C ILE A 79 10.98 -20.40 2.18
N LEU A 80 10.12 -19.49 1.72
CA LEU A 80 8.91 -19.07 2.42
C LEU A 80 7.71 -19.69 1.73
N ASN A 81 6.75 -20.19 2.49
CA ASN A 81 5.53 -20.79 1.95
C ASN A 81 4.30 -20.03 2.42
N CYS A 82 3.27 -20.00 1.56
CA CYS A 82 1.98 -19.42 1.89
C CYS A 82 1.33 -20.16 3.07
N PRO A 83 0.80 -19.46 4.08
CA PRO A 83 0.11 -20.09 5.20
C PRO A 83 -1.27 -20.68 4.83
N ARG A 84 -1.82 -20.30 3.66
CA ARG A 84 -3.13 -20.75 3.19
C ARG A 84 -3.04 -21.98 2.27
N CYS A 85 -2.15 -21.96 1.27
CA CYS A 85 -2.01 -23.06 0.29
C CYS A 85 -0.67 -23.80 0.33
N ASN A 86 0.26 -23.41 1.20
CA ASN A 86 1.61 -23.97 1.33
C ASN A 86 2.51 -23.88 0.07
N GLU A 87 2.06 -23.23 -1.00
CA GLU A 87 2.87 -22.92 -2.18
C GLU A 87 4.07 -22.03 -1.81
N ARG A 88 5.20 -22.17 -2.53
CA ARG A 88 6.35 -21.27 -2.37
C ARG A 88 5.95 -19.84 -2.72
N LEU A 89 6.29 -18.90 -1.85
CA LEU A 89 6.09 -17.48 -2.10
C LEU A 89 7.10 -16.96 -3.12
N ILE A 90 6.63 -16.08 -3.98
CA ILE A 90 7.44 -15.41 -5.01
C ILE A 90 7.87 -14.06 -4.47
N GLN A 91 9.17 -13.81 -4.45
CA GLN A 91 9.71 -12.51 -4.07
C GLN A 91 9.33 -11.44 -5.11
N GLY A 92 8.82 -10.31 -4.62
CA GLY A 92 8.49 -9.13 -5.39
C GLY A 92 9.22 -7.89 -4.86
N LEU A 93 9.31 -6.88 -5.71
CA LEU A 93 9.86 -5.57 -5.39
C LEU A 93 8.90 -4.53 -5.96
N ASP A 94 8.29 -3.73 -5.08
CA ASP A 94 7.42 -2.62 -5.46
C ASP A 94 8.09 -1.29 -5.12
N ARG A 95 7.54 -0.20 -5.66
CA ARG A 95 8.03 1.16 -5.44
C ARG A 95 6.92 2.06 -4.92
N THR A 96 7.25 2.88 -3.94
CA THR A 96 6.45 4.01 -3.45
C THR A 96 7.11 5.33 -3.82
N LYS A 97 6.49 6.45 -3.42
CA LYS A 97 7.11 7.77 -3.51
C LYS A 97 8.43 7.86 -2.73
N ASN A 98 8.59 7.05 -1.68
CA ASN A 98 9.71 7.12 -0.73
C ASN A 98 10.77 6.03 -0.97
N GLY A 99 10.60 5.23 -2.03
CA GLY A 99 11.55 4.20 -2.43
C GLY A 99 10.90 2.84 -2.64
N ASN A 100 11.76 1.87 -2.94
CA ASN A 100 11.40 0.47 -3.16
C ASN A 100 11.18 -0.29 -1.83
N PHE A 101 10.43 -1.38 -1.87
CA PHE A 101 10.34 -2.35 -0.77
C PHE A 101 10.12 -3.77 -1.32
N SER A 102 10.70 -4.75 -0.64
CA SER A 102 10.60 -6.16 -1.00
C SER A 102 9.47 -6.84 -0.22
N TYR A 103 8.78 -7.79 -0.85
CA TYR A 103 7.75 -8.62 -0.24
C TYR A 103 7.75 -10.02 -0.87
N HIS A 104 7.00 -10.96 -0.28
CA HIS A 104 6.86 -12.32 -0.80
C HIS A 104 5.38 -12.64 -1.00
N ARG A 105 4.92 -12.72 -2.25
CA ARG A 105 3.49 -12.94 -2.58
C ARG A 105 3.17 -14.39 -2.88
N CYS A 106 1.96 -14.80 -2.55
CA CYS A 106 1.43 -16.09 -2.97
C CYS A 106 1.06 -16.05 -4.47
N PRO A 107 1.48 -17.03 -5.29
CA PRO A 107 1.04 -17.11 -6.69
C PRO A 107 -0.47 -17.30 -6.84
N GLN A 108 -1.11 -17.91 -5.84
CA GLN A 108 -2.57 -18.11 -5.77
C GLN A 108 -3.32 -16.89 -5.20
N ARG A 109 -2.65 -15.75 -5.03
CA ARG A 109 -3.23 -14.47 -4.57
C ARG A 109 -3.87 -14.48 -3.16
N HIS A 110 -3.57 -15.47 -2.33
CA HIS A 110 -4.02 -15.48 -0.93
C HIS A 110 -3.51 -14.29 -0.10
N GLY A 111 -2.36 -13.71 -0.47
CA GLY A 111 -1.75 -12.64 0.31
C GLY A 111 -0.26 -12.48 0.04
N ARG A 112 0.39 -11.67 0.88
CA ARG A 112 1.83 -11.45 0.87
C ARG A 112 2.42 -11.37 2.26
N PHE A 113 3.67 -11.79 2.37
CA PHE A 113 4.49 -11.64 3.56
C PHE A 113 5.46 -10.47 3.39
N ASN A 114 5.36 -9.50 4.30
CA ASN A 114 6.20 -8.31 4.35
C ASN A 114 7.03 -8.34 5.65
N SER A 115 8.20 -7.71 5.65
CA SER A 115 8.88 -7.39 6.91
C SER A 115 8.26 -6.16 7.56
N PHE A 116 8.52 -5.93 8.84
CA PHE A 116 8.18 -4.67 9.51
C PHE A 116 8.82 -3.48 8.76
N SER A 117 10.08 -3.61 8.32
CA SER A 117 10.74 -2.58 7.51
C SER A 117 10.05 -2.33 6.17
N ALA A 118 9.55 -3.37 5.50
CA ALA A 118 8.84 -3.22 4.23
C ALA A 118 7.51 -2.49 4.41
N PHE A 119 6.79 -2.74 5.51
CA PHE A 119 5.62 -1.94 5.90
C PHE A 119 6.00 -0.48 6.15
N MET A 120 7.07 -0.23 6.90
CA MET A 120 7.56 1.13 7.16
C MET A 120 7.96 1.86 5.86
N CYS A 121 8.62 1.17 4.92
CA CYS A 121 8.92 1.70 3.59
C CYS A 121 7.65 2.02 2.82
N GLU A 122 6.70 1.09 2.82
CA GLU A 122 5.44 1.22 2.10
C GLU A 122 4.64 2.44 2.57
N LYS A 123 4.59 2.67 3.89
CA LYS A 123 3.83 3.77 4.48
C LYS A 123 4.64 5.06 4.68
N GLY A 124 5.95 5.02 4.42
CA GLY A 124 6.81 6.20 4.41
C GLY A 124 7.41 6.62 5.74
N PHE A 125 7.47 5.73 6.73
CA PHE A 125 8.11 5.98 8.03
C PHE A 125 9.64 5.89 7.98
N VAL A 126 10.19 5.33 6.91
CA VAL A 126 11.64 5.19 6.69
C VAL A 126 12.01 5.73 5.33
N ARG A 127 13.27 6.13 5.18
CA ARG A 127 13.86 6.46 3.88
C ARG A 127 14.97 5.50 3.52
N GLN A 128 15.21 5.36 2.23
CA GLN A 128 16.37 4.63 1.73
C GLN A 128 17.63 5.49 1.83
N LEU A 129 18.75 4.86 2.20
CA LEU A 129 20.04 5.52 2.12
C LEU A 129 20.46 5.63 0.66
N ASN A 130 21.02 6.79 0.31
CA ASN A 130 21.65 6.98 -0.99
C ASN A 130 23.07 6.37 -1.01
N GLY A 131 23.70 6.32 -2.19
CA GLY A 131 25.02 5.71 -2.35
C GLY A 131 26.13 6.35 -1.49
N ALA A 132 26.09 7.67 -1.29
CA ALA A 132 27.08 8.36 -0.47
C ALA A 132 26.91 8.05 1.02
N GLU A 133 25.67 8.00 1.51
CA GLU A 133 25.36 7.60 2.88
C GLU A 133 25.72 6.13 3.14
N ILE A 134 25.47 5.24 2.16
CA ILE A 134 25.90 3.84 2.24
C ILE A 134 27.43 3.75 2.30
N ALA A 135 28.15 4.53 1.49
CA ALA A 135 29.61 4.55 1.51
C ALA A 135 30.17 5.05 2.86
N GLU A 136 29.55 6.09 3.44
CA GLU A 136 29.92 6.59 4.76
C GLU A 136 29.66 5.54 5.85
N LEU A 137 28.52 4.85 5.78
CA LEU A 137 28.19 3.76 6.71
C LEU A 137 29.17 2.60 6.54
N ALA A 138 29.52 2.23 5.30
CA ALA A 138 30.45 1.16 4.98
C ALA A 138 31.88 1.41 5.47
N ALA A 139 32.27 2.67 5.62
CA ALA A 139 33.55 3.05 6.23
C ALA A 139 33.59 2.77 7.74
N LYS A 140 32.43 2.75 8.41
CA LYS A 140 32.30 2.53 9.86
C LYS A 140 31.96 1.08 10.19
N VAL A 141 31.13 0.44 9.36
CA VAL A 141 30.61 -0.92 9.58
C VAL A 141 30.71 -1.73 8.30
N GLN A 142 31.29 -2.92 8.38
CA GLN A 142 31.45 -3.77 7.19
C GLN A 142 30.18 -4.55 6.85
N THR A 143 29.52 -5.09 7.88
CA THR A 143 28.36 -5.97 7.73
C THR A 143 27.24 -5.53 8.65
N ILE A 144 26.03 -5.39 8.10
CA ILE A 144 24.81 -5.13 8.85
C ILE A 144 23.86 -6.32 8.75
N ARG A 145 22.86 -6.37 9.64
CA ARG A 145 21.72 -7.28 9.48
C ARG A 145 20.65 -6.59 8.64
N CYS A 146 20.14 -7.31 7.63
CA CYS A 146 19.06 -6.80 6.79
C CYS A 146 17.79 -6.58 7.62
N SER A 147 17.25 -5.36 7.61
CA SER A 147 15.95 -5.02 8.23
C SER A 147 14.76 -5.73 7.57
N GLY A 148 14.96 -6.29 6.37
CA GLY A 148 13.98 -7.11 5.64
C GLY A 148 13.93 -8.56 6.11
N CYS A 149 15.02 -9.32 6.03
CA CYS A 149 15.03 -10.77 6.29
C CYS A 149 15.98 -11.24 7.40
N GLY A 150 16.75 -10.34 8.02
CA GLY A 150 17.75 -10.68 9.05
C GLY A 150 19.06 -11.28 8.53
N ALA A 151 19.19 -11.54 7.23
CA ALA A 151 20.44 -12.00 6.63
C ALA A 151 21.57 -10.97 6.77
N PRO A 152 22.84 -11.39 6.89
CA PRO A 152 23.97 -10.46 6.87
C PRO A 152 24.10 -9.80 5.48
N VAL A 153 24.47 -8.53 5.45
CA VAL A 153 24.70 -7.75 4.22
C VAL A 153 26.06 -7.07 4.33
N ASP A 154 26.98 -7.37 3.42
CA ASP A 154 28.26 -6.64 3.29
C ASP A 154 28.01 -5.33 2.53
N ILE A 155 27.89 -4.24 3.28
CA ILE A 155 27.49 -2.93 2.74
C ILE A 155 28.61 -2.21 1.99
N ARG A 156 29.82 -2.75 2.02
CA ARG A 156 30.95 -2.26 1.20
C ARG A 156 30.78 -2.64 -0.27
N ARG A 157 29.98 -3.67 -0.54
CA ARG A 157 29.78 -4.25 -1.88
C ARG A 157 28.36 -4.08 -2.37
N GLU A 158 27.40 -4.21 -1.45
CA GLU A 158 25.99 -4.31 -1.78
C GLU A 158 25.21 -3.11 -1.23
N ASN A 159 24.37 -2.49 -2.06
CA ASN A 159 23.46 -1.41 -1.67
C ASN A 159 22.06 -1.91 -1.30
N ALA A 160 21.85 -3.23 -1.36
CA ALA A 160 20.63 -3.92 -0.99
C ALA A 160 20.96 -5.33 -0.52
N CYS A 161 20.03 -5.98 0.19
CA CYS A 161 20.22 -7.35 0.64
C CYS A 161 20.27 -8.32 -0.55
N THR A 162 21.28 -9.17 -0.62
CA THR A 162 21.42 -10.19 -1.68
C THR A 162 20.39 -11.32 -1.56
N HIS A 163 19.85 -11.56 -0.36
CA HIS A 163 18.87 -12.62 -0.11
C HIS A 163 17.44 -12.23 -0.47
N CYS A 164 16.95 -11.12 0.12
CA CYS A 164 15.55 -10.69 -0.05
C CYS A 164 15.36 -9.46 -0.92
N ARG A 165 16.46 -8.85 -1.42
CA ARG A 165 16.48 -7.62 -2.21
C ARG A 165 15.91 -6.39 -1.49
N SER A 166 15.73 -6.46 -0.17
CA SER A 166 15.36 -5.30 0.65
C SER A 166 16.42 -4.22 0.52
N PRO A 167 16.03 -2.95 0.31
CA PRO A 167 16.94 -1.81 0.37
C PRO A 167 17.51 -1.63 1.78
N ILE A 168 18.60 -0.87 1.87
CA ILE A 168 19.14 -0.37 3.15
C ILE A 168 18.37 0.90 3.51
N VAL A 169 17.70 0.87 4.67
CA VAL A 169 16.78 1.93 5.11
C VAL A 169 17.12 2.37 6.52
N ILE A 170 16.80 3.61 6.83
CA ILE A 170 16.90 4.16 8.19
C ILE A 170 15.55 4.72 8.65
N LEU A 171 15.29 4.61 9.94
CA LEU A 171 14.27 5.41 10.61
C LEU A 171 14.79 6.84 10.68
N ASP A 172 14.24 7.67 9.81
CA ASP A 172 14.61 9.07 9.67
C ASP A 172 13.58 9.93 10.42
N PRO A 173 14.01 10.79 11.36
CA PRO A 173 13.08 11.60 12.16
C PRO A 173 12.12 12.44 11.33
N GLU A 174 12.59 13.04 10.23
CA GLU A 174 11.75 13.86 9.35
C GLU A 174 10.72 12.99 8.61
N ALA A 175 11.13 11.82 8.13
CA ALA A 175 10.23 10.86 7.49
C ALA A 175 9.14 10.38 8.46
N VAL A 176 9.51 10.07 9.72
CA VAL A 176 8.57 9.68 10.77
C VAL A 176 7.62 10.82 11.08
N GLU A 177 8.10 12.03 11.33
CA GLU A 177 7.28 13.20 11.64
C GLU A 177 6.26 13.49 10.53
N LYS A 178 6.72 13.50 9.28
CA LYS A 178 5.86 13.71 8.11
C LYS A 178 4.78 12.64 7.98
N ALA A 179 5.14 11.36 8.19
CA ALA A 179 4.19 10.26 8.14
C ALA A 179 3.17 10.33 9.27
N LEU A 180 3.61 10.62 10.51
CA LEU A 180 2.72 10.82 11.66
C LEU A 180 1.74 11.97 11.43
N ALA A 181 2.20 13.09 10.85
CA ALA A 181 1.36 14.23 10.53
C ALA A 181 0.31 13.91 9.44
N ASP A 182 0.70 13.24 8.35
CA ASP A 182 -0.21 12.86 7.27
C ASP A 182 -1.29 11.89 7.76
N PHE A 183 -0.88 10.78 8.37
CA PHE A 183 -1.83 9.78 8.85
C PHE A 183 -2.68 10.31 10.02
N GLY A 184 -2.12 11.15 10.89
CA GLY A 184 -2.86 11.81 11.97
C GLY A 184 -3.97 12.73 11.43
N THR A 185 -3.63 13.56 10.44
CA THR A 185 -4.62 14.44 9.78
C THR A 185 -5.72 13.63 9.09
N ARG A 186 -5.36 12.54 8.41
CA ARG A 186 -6.33 11.67 7.73
C ARG A 186 -7.19 10.88 8.70
N ALA A 187 -6.62 10.42 9.82
CA ALA A 187 -7.36 9.74 10.89
C ALA A 187 -8.42 10.68 11.50
N HIS A 188 -8.02 11.90 11.87
CA HIS A 188 -8.93 12.91 12.39
C HIS A 188 -10.06 13.22 11.40
N LYS A 189 -9.73 13.43 10.11
CA LYS A 189 -10.76 13.63 9.08
C LYS A 189 -11.72 12.44 9.00
N GLN A 190 -11.23 11.21 9.07
CA GLN A 190 -12.07 10.01 8.98
C GLN A 190 -13.02 9.87 10.18
N GLU A 191 -12.56 10.18 11.39
CA GLU A 191 -13.42 10.14 12.60
C GLU A 191 -14.49 11.22 12.61
N HIS A 192 -14.21 12.36 11.97
CA HIS A 192 -15.14 13.48 11.86
C HIS A 192 -15.93 13.52 10.54
N LEU A 193 -15.84 12.48 9.69
CA LEU A 193 -16.71 12.33 8.53
C LEU A 193 -18.11 11.97 9.00
N ASP A 194 -19.03 12.94 8.93
CA ASP A 194 -20.47 12.69 9.12
C ASP A 194 -20.98 11.76 8.00
N PRO A 195 -21.50 10.56 8.33
CA PRO A 195 -22.05 9.63 7.34
C PRO A 195 -23.15 10.24 6.47
N HIS A 196 -23.94 11.18 7.02
CA HIS A 196 -24.99 11.87 6.28
C HIS A 196 -24.40 12.88 5.30
N ALA A 197 -23.42 13.68 5.73
CA ALA A 197 -22.70 14.60 4.83
C ALA A 197 -21.97 13.86 3.69
N PHE A 198 -21.45 12.66 3.93
CA PHE A 198 -20.83 11.83 2.88
C PHE A 198 -21.87 11.28 1.89
N ALA A 199 -23.02 10.81 2.38
CA ALA A 199 -24.12 10.37 1.53
C ALA A 199 -24.66 11.53 0.67
N ASP A 200 -24.83 12.72 1.27
CA ASP A 200 -25.27 13.93 0.57
C ASP A 200 -24.27 14.38 -0.49
N ALA A 201 -22.96 14.32 -0.19
CA ALA A 201 -21.90 14.62 -1.15
C ALA A 201 -21.90 13.62 -2.34
N LEU A 202 -22.15 12.34 -2.08
CA LEU A 202 -22.25 11.31 -3.13
C LEU A 202 -23.48 11.55 -4.02
N ILE A 203 -24.64 11.85 -3.42
CA ILE A 203 -25.88 12.18 -4.14
C ILE A 203 -25.69 13.47 -4.97
N ALA A 204 -25.04 14.49 -4.42
CA ALA A 204 -24.74 15.74 -5.12
C ALA A 204 -23.83 15.50 -6.34
N ASN A 205 -22.81 14.66 -6.20
CA ASN A 205 -21.88 14.33 -7.29
C ASN A 205 -22.60 13.56 -8.42
N GLU A 206 -23.50 12.63 -8.08
CA GLU A 206 -24.31 11.91 -9.08
C GLU A 206 -25.29 12.84 -9.82
N ARG A 207 -25.85 13.83 -9.11
CA ARG A 207 -26.68 14.89 -9.71
C ARG A 207 -25.88 15.76 -10.68
N LEU A 208 -24.66 16.15 -10.32
CA LEU A 208 -23.76 16.93 -11.18
C LEU A 208 -23.37 16.16 -12.45
N LYS A 209 -23.05 14.86 -12.33
CA LYS A 209 -22.81 13.99 -13.50
C LYS A 209 -24.03 13.91 -14.40
N SER A 210 -25.21 13.69 -13.82
CA SER A 210 -26.48 13.64 -14.57
C SER A 210 -26.77 14.96 -15.31
N GLN A 211 -26.44 16.10 -14.71
CA GLN A 211 -26.57 17.42 -15.33
C GLN A 211 -25.56 17.61 -16.46
N SER A 212 -24.29 17.26 -16.25
CA SER A 212 -23.24 17.31 -17.27
C SER A 212 -23.56 16.42 -18.47
N ASP A 213 -24.10 15.22 -18.24
CA ASP A 213 -24.49 14.30 -19.32
C ASP A 213 -25.69 14.83 -20.11
N ARG A 214 -26.62 15.53 -19.46
CA ARG A 214 -27.73 16.23 -20.14
C ARG A 214 -27.23 17.42 -20.95
N GLU A 215 -26.29 18.20 -20.43
CA GLU A 215 -25.68 19.33 -21.14
C GLU A 215 -24.88 18.86 -22.35
N LYS A 216 -24.09 17.78 -22.23
CA LYS A 216 -23.38 17.16 -23.36
C LYS A 216 -24.33 16.62 -24.43
N LYS A 217 -25.45 16.00 -24.04
CA LYS A 217 -26.49 15.57 -24.99
C LYS A 217 -27.16 16.76 -25.68
N LYS A 218 -27.40 17.85 -24.96
CA LYS A 218 -27.98 19.08 -25.51
C LYS A 218 -27.00 19.77 -26.46
N SER A 219 -25.71 19.84 -26.12
CA SER A 219 -24.69 20.42 -27.01
C SER A 219 -24.45 19.55 -28.25
N ALA A 220 -24.48 18.23 -28.13
CA ALA A 220 -24.41 17.33 -29.28
C ALA A 220 -25.61 17.54 -30.23
N LEU A 221 -26.82 17.66 -29.68
CA LEU A 221 -28.02 17.95 -30.47
C LEU A 221 -27.99 19.34 -31.12
N ASP A 222 -27.45 20.35 -30.42
CA ASP A 222 -27.30 21.71 -30.97
C ASP A 222 -26.26 21.74 -32.10
N THR A 223 -25.15 21.00 -31.97
CA THR A 223 -24.13 20.84 -33.01
C THR A 223 -24.71 20.20 -34.27
N ASP A 224 -25.51 19.13 -34.12
CA ASP A 224 -26.21 18.47 -35.24
C ASP A 224 -27.24 19.40 -35.94
N ILE A 225 -27.90 20.28 -35.18
CA ILE A 225 -28.84 21.28 -35.75
C ILE A 225 -28.09 22.40 -36.45
N THR A 226 -26.94 22.84 -35.93
CA THR A 226 -26.14 23.91 -36.54
C THR A 226 -25.55 23.47 -37.89
N ASP A 227 -25.15 22.19 -38.00
CA ASP A 227 -24.63 21.60 -39.24
C ASP A 227 -25.72 21.46 -40.32
N LEU A 228 -26.97 21.23 -39.91
CA LEU A 228 -28.12 21.17 -40.83
C LEU A 228 -28.54 22.55 -41.37
N VAL A 229 -28.35 23.62 -40.59
CA VAL A 229 -28.65 25.00 -41.01
C VAL A 229 -27.53 25.60 -41.89
N LEU A 230 -26.27 25.24 -41.63
CA LEU A 230 -25.13 25.65 -42.48
C LEU A 230 -25.06 24.85 -43.79
N GLY A 231 -25.41 23.55 -43.78
CA GLY A 231 -25.49 22.73 -45.00
C GLY A 231 -26.63 23.11 -45.95
N GLY A 232 -27.67 23.81 -45.47
CA GLY A 232 -28.79 24.28 -46.30
C GLY A 232 -28.53 25.60 -47.04
N ALA A 233 -27.58 26.42 -46.59
CA ALA A 233 -27.29 27.72 -47.18
C ALA A 233 -26.25 27.67 -48.33
N GLU A 234 -25.36 26.67 -48.36
CA GLU A 234 -24.43 26.48 -49.49
C GLU A 234 -25.08 25.79 -50.71
N ALA A 235 -26.11 24.98 -50.50
CA ALA A 235 -26.81 24.28 -51.59
C ALA A 235 -27.66 25.22 -52.49
N LEU A 236 -28.06 26.39 -51.99
CA LEU A 236 -28.85 27.38 -52.73
C LEU A 236 -28.01 28.38 -53.55
N TRP A 237 -26.72 28.56 -53.23
CA TRP A 237 -25.85 29.49 -53.95
C TRP A 237 -25.20 28.89 -55.22
N GLN A 238 -25.08 27.56 -55.32
CA GLN A 238 -24.59 26.88 -56.54
C GLN A 238 -25.65 26.77 -57.65
N PHE A 239 -26.94 26.97 -57.35
CA PHE A 239 -28.03 26.89 -58.34
C PHE A 239 -28.38 28.24 -59.00
N LEU A 240 -27.82 29.36 -58.51
CA LEU A 240 -28.08 30.72 -59.01
C LEU A 240 -26.94 31.31 -59.87
N ARG A 241 -26.01 30.47 -60.35
CA ARG A 241 -24.89 30.91 -61.20
C ARG A 241 -24.74 30.13 -62.51
N ARG A 242 -25.88 29.73 -63.09
CA ARG A 242 -26.00 29.33 -64.51
C ARG A 242 -27.09 30.13 -65.19
#